data_AF-A0A1I8GSH1-F1
#
_entry.id   AF-A0A1I8GSH1-F1
#
_cell.length_a   1.000
_cell.length_b   1.000
_cell.length_c   1.000
_cell.angle_alpha   90.00
_cell.angle_beta   90.00
_cell.angle_gamma   90.00
#
_symmetry.space_group_name_H-M   'P 1'
#
loop_
_entity.id
_entity.type
_entity.pdbx_description
1 polymer ?
#
loop_
_entity_poly.entity_id
_entity_poly.type
_entity_poly.pdbx_seq_one_letter_code
_entity_poly.pdbx_strand_id
1 'polypeptide(L)'
;MKRPIEDEESSCASAEPTESKQAKLASDSNNDAAVAATGNTRNCTINRRRGDVKKAILMLMYSGSGYYGMQRNTGFDTIEGALFDSLLAGGHITEEEYLSPGKLQFQRASKTDKGVSALAQVVSMKLNLSDADSLKADVNSRLPTQIRLLDVFRTTKNFNCKARVNHREYAYICPSYAFASKSRPIDITYRIDSTQLELLRSCLSRYKGTKNYYNFTSDASCNRYIIDFTVGEPFEYRDAEFVELRVRGQSFMLHQIRKMVGLAIAIRLHFVSIPNFRRMDVPKAPGLGLLLNKINYGAYNEKYAAELGYSTVDWDRFEAE
;
A
#
# COMPACT_ATOMS: atom_id res chain seq x y z
N MET A 1 0.98 -29.06 -70.30
CA MET A 1 2.36 -28.72 -70.74
C MET A 1 2.92 -27.77 -69.70
N LYS A 2 3.78 -28.23 -68.77
CA LYS A 2 5.28 -28.23 -68.84
C LYS A 2 5.79 -26.82 -69.21
N ARG A 3 6.67 -26.09 -68.50
CA ARG A 3 7.65 -26.18 -67.38
C ARG A 3 8.33 -24.75 -67.33
N PRO A 4 9.40 -24.43 -66.55
CA PRO A 4 9.93 -24.82 -65.22
C PRO A 4 10.16 -23.53 -64.33
N ILE A 5 10.35 -23.51 -63.00
CA ILE A 5 11.45 -23.94 -62.08
C ILE A 5 12.87 -23.61 -62.52
N GLU A 6 13.48 -22.60 -61.89
CA GLU A 6 14.92 -22.56 -61.58
C GLU A 6 15.09 -22.13 -60.12
N ASP A 7 15.89 -22.93 -59.41
CA ASP A 7 16.31 -22.82 -58.02
C ASP A 7 17.62 -22.00 -57.95
N GLU A 8 17.81 -21.19 -56.90
CA GLU A 8 19.14 -20.95 -56.32
C GLU A 8 19.04 -20.88 -54.79
N GLU A 9 19.81 -21.75 -54.12
CA GLU A 9 19.99 -21.88 -52.68
C GLU A 9 20.94 -20.80 -52.12
N SER A 10 20.78 -20.41 -50.83
CA SER A 10 21.93 -20.31 -49.90
C SER A 10 21.52 -20.12 -48.43
N SER A 11 21.82 -21.16 -47.64
CA SER A 11 22.32 -21.20 -46.25
C SER A 11 21.59 -20.55 -45.06
N CYS A 12 21.21 -21.47 -44.17
CA CYS A 12 20.86 -21.46 -42.75
C CYS A 12 21.65 -20.51 -41.80
N ALA A 13 20.94 -19.85 -40.88
CA ALA A 13 21.35 -19.63 -39.49
C ALA A 13 20.12 -19.26 -38.62
N SER A 14 19.62 -20.20 -37.82
CA SER A 14 18.55 -20.03 -36.84
C SER A 14 19.12 -19.78 -35.44
N ALA A 15 18.71 -18.70 -34.78
CA ALA A 15 19.07 -18.38 -33.40
C ALA A 15 17.95 -18.78 -32.42
N GLU A 16 18.36 -19.38 -31.31
CA GLU A 16 17.57 -20.09 -30.30
C GLU A 16 16.76 -19.19 -29.33
N PRO A 17 15.69 -19.71 -28.69
CA PRO A 17 14.89 -19.01 -27.69
C PRO A 17 15.44 -19.16 -26.26
N THR A 18 15.37 -18.10 -25.46
CA THR A 18 15.89 -18.06 -24.08
C THR A 18 14.85 -18.54 -23.06
N GLU A 19 15.26 -19.50 -22.22
CA GLU A 19 14.42 -20.25 -21.28
C GLU A 19 13.99 -19.50 -20.01
N SER A 20 12.78 -19.84 -19.57
CA SER A 20 12.12 -19.52 -18.30
C SER A 20 12.72 -20.29 -17.11
N LYS A 21 13.06 -19.58 -16.02
CA LYS A 21 13.45 -20.20 -14.75
C LYS A 21 12.24 -20.52 -13.86
N GLN A 22 11.70 -21.73 -14.00
CA GLN A 22 10.99 -22.48 -12.96
C GLN A 22 11.56 -23.90 -12.92
N ALA A 23 11.64 -24.45 -11.71
CA ALA A 23 12.04 -25.82 -11.34
C ALA A 23 13.54 -26.12 -11.19
N LYS A 24 13.98 -26.26 -9.94
CA LYS A 24 14.83 -27.39 -9.54
C LYS A 24 14.57 -27.75 -8.07
N LEU A 25 13.92 -28.89 -7.88
CA LEU A 25 13.74 -29.62 -6.63
C LEU A 25 14.23 -31.05 -6.92
N ALA A 26 15.10 -31.54 -6.02
CA ALA A 26 15.52 -32.92 -5.77
C ALA A 26 16.70 -33.55 -6.56
N SER A 27 17.41 -34.44 -5.83
CA SER A 27 18.67 -35.19 -6.05
C SER A 27 19.94 -34.32 -5.96
N ASP A 28 20.91 -34.54 -5.06
CA ASP A 28 21.40 -35.78 -4.45
C ASP A 28 21.89 -35.63 -2.99
N SER A 29 21.95 -36.79 -2.33
CA SER A 29 22.31 -37.09 -0.95
C SER A 29 23.80 -37.01 -0.59
N ASN A 30 24.05 -36.66 0.68
CA ASN A 30 25.13 -37.03 1.59
C ASN A 30 26.59 -36.63 1.28
N ASN A 31 27.11 -35.71 2.10
CA ASN A 31 28.21 -36.08 3.01
C ASN A 31 28.27 -35.17 4.24
N ASP A 32 28.40 -35.81 5.40
CA ASP A 32 28.49 -35.22 6.74
C ASP A 32 29.81 -34.46 6.97
N ALA A 33 29.72 -33.30 7.62
CA ALA A 33 30.76 -32.80 8.51
C ALA A 33 30.12 -31.92 9.59
N ALA A 34 29.98 -32.50 10.78
CA ALA A 34 29.50 -31.87 11.98
C ALA A 34 30.42 -30.72 12.42
N VAL A 35 29.84 -29.54 12.67
CA VAL A 35 30.40 -28.55 13.60
C VAL A 35 29.30 -28.19 14.58
N ALA A 36 29.47 -28.68 15.81
CA ALA A 36 28.59 -28.41 16.94
C ALA A 36 28.64 -26.92 17.29
N ALA A 37 27.49 -26.25 17.20
CA ALA A 37 27.25 -24.97 17.85
C ALA A 37 26.07 -25.14 18.81
N THR A 38 26.42 -25.39 20.07
CA THR A 38 25.53 -25.32 21.23
C THR A 38 24.92 -23.92 21.32
N GLY A 39 23.66 -23.77 20.92
CA GLY A 39 22.88 -22.55 21.05
C GLY A 39 21.54 -22.87 21.72
N ASN A 40 21.49 -22.60 23.02
CA ASN A 40 20.37 -22.81 23.95
C ASN A 40 19.02 -22.28 23.41
N THR A 41 18.15 -23.16 22.91
CA THR A 41 16.76 -22.84 22.56
C THR A 41 15.98 -22.57 23.84
N ARG A 42 15.97 -21.31 24.28
CA ARG A 42 15.03 -20.85 25.30
C ARG A 42 13.62 -20.95 24.70
N ASN A 43 12.91 -22.03 25.01
CA ASN A 43 11.46 -22.05 24.95
C ASN A 43 10.95 -20.93 25.86
N CYS A 44 10.71 -19.75 25.30
CA CYS A 44 10.09 -18.65 26.01
C CYS A 44 8.59 -18.96 26.05
N THR A 45 8.17 -19.71 27.07
CA THR A 45 6.75 -19.98 27.31
C THR A 45 6.09 -18.65 27.69
N ILE A 46 5.42 -18.01 26.72
CA ILE A 46 4.70 -16.75 26.96
C ILE A 46 3.55 -17.07 27.93
N ASN A 47 3.77 -16.78 29.21
CA ASN A 47 2.86 -17.13 30.29
C ASN A 47 1.70 -16.12 30.33
N ARG A 48 0.76 -16.21 29.39
CA ARG A 48 -0.40 -15.31 29.30
C ARG A 48 -1.48 -15.76 30.27
N ARG A 49 -1.76 -14.96 31.31
CA ARG A 49 -2.97 -15.16 32.12
C ARG A 49 -4.20 -14.87 31.24
N ARG A 50 -5.22 -15.72 31.36
CA ARG A 50 -6.47 -15.69 30.59
C ARG A 50 -7.33 -14.50 31.04
N GLY A 51 -6.90 -13.27 30.74
CA GLY A 51 -7.52 -12.02 31.18
C GLY A 51 -6.85 -10.77 30.59
N ASP A 52 -5.56 -10.85 30.29
CA ASP A 52 -4.73 -9.68 29.91
C ASP A 52 -4.79 -9.36 28.41
N VAL A 53 -5.27 -10.31 27.60
CA VAL A 53 -5.40 -10.12 26.14
C VAL A 53 -6.66 -9.34 25.81
N LYS A 54 -6.49 -8.14 25.25
CA LYS A 54 -7.57 -7.23 24.83
C LYS A 54 -7.50 -6.95 23.33
N LYS A 55 -8.60 -6.47 22.75
CA LYS A 55 -8.60 -5.97 21.37
C LYS A 55 -7.85 -4.64 21.37
N ALA A 56 -6.80 -4.56 20.56
CA ALA A 56 -5.91 -3.44 20.40
C ALA A 56 -6.08 -2.79 19.03
N ILE A 57 -5.84 -1.48 18.98
CA ILE A 57 -5.60 -0.70 17.78
C ILE A 57 -4.10 -0.39 17.78
N LEU A 58 -3.44 -0.59 16.64
CA LEU A 58 -2.06 -0.18 16.43
C LEU A 58 -2.04 0.82 15.28
N MET A 59 -1.40 1.96 15.51
CA MET A 59 -1.23 3.04 14.54
C MET A 59 0.19 3.00 13.99
N LEU A 60 0.31 2.88 12.67
CA LEU A 60 1.58 2.63 11.99
C LEU A 60 1.84 3.69 10.93
N MET A 61 3.09 4.10 10.81
CA MET A 61 3.62 4.80 9.64
C MET A 61 4.75 3.99 9.02
N TYR A 62 4.91 4.08 7.71
CA TYR A 62 6.01 3.43 7.00
C TYR A 62 6.31 4.04 5.64
N SER A 63 7.58 3.95 5.24
CA SER A 63 7.98 3.98 3.83
C SER A 63 7.75 2.60 3.20
N GLY A 64 7.00 2.56 2.11
CA GLY A 64 6.75 1.32 1.35
C GLY A 64 7.93 0.88 0.48
N SER A 65 8.99 1.69 0.38
CA SER A 65 10.17 1.38 -0.44
C SER A 65 10.85 0.10 0.02
N GLY A 66 11.13 -0.81 -0.92
CA GLY A 66 11.68 -2.14 -0.62
C GLY A 66 10.66 -3.19 -0.20
N TYR A 67 9.40 -2.81 0.08
CA TYR A 67 8.36 -3.73 0.54
C TYR A 67 7.34 -4.05 -0.56
N TYR A 68 6.83 -5.28 -0.53
CA TYR A 68 5.83 -5.82 -1.46
C TYR A 68 4.39 -5.56 -0.97
N GLY A 69 4.18 -4.41 -0.35
CA GLY A 69 2.89 -3.92 0.14
C GLY A 69 2.62 -4.25 1.61
N MET A 70 1.39 -3.98 2.04
CA MET A 70 0.96 -4.21 3.43
C MET A 70 0.88 -5.70 3.77
N GLN A 71 0.13 -6.46 2.97
CA GLN A 71 -0.27 -7.83 3.32
C GLN A 71 0.87 -8.83 3.14
N ARG A 72 1.07 -9.73 4.12
CA ARG A 72 1.99 -10.89 4.02
C ARG A 72 1.77 -11.70 2.74
N ASN A 73 2.86 -11.93 2.02
CA ASN A 73 2.96 -12.84 0.88
C ASN A 73 4.24 -13.66 1.04
N THR A 74 4.19 -14.96 0.78
CA THR A 74 5.34 -15.86 0.93
C THR A 74 6.52 -15.42 0.06
N GLY A 75 7.72 -15.37 0.64
CA GLY A 75 8.96 -15.04 -0.07
C GLY A 75 9.18 -13.55 -0.35
N PHE A 76 8.38 -12.66 0.24
CA PHE A 76 8.51 -11.22 0.06
C PHE A 76 8.46 -10.48 1.39
N ASP A 77 9.27 -9.42 1.50
CA ASP A 77 9.20 -8.51 2.64
C ASP A 77 7.94 -7.65 2.55
N THR A 78 7.12 -7.67 3.59
CA THR A 78 5.87 -6.90 3.68
C THR A 78 5.78 -6.19 5.02
N ILE A 79 4.97 -5.13 5.10
CA ILE A 79 4.82 -4.36 6.34
C ILE A 79 4.21 -5.23 7.46
N GLU A 80 3.22 -6.06 7.13
CA GLU A 80 2.69 -7.04 8.07
C GLU A 80 3.71 -8.13 8.42
N GLY A 81 4.62 -8.47 7.52
CA GLY A 81 5.77 -9.34 7.81
C GLY A 81 6.55 -8.80 8.98
N ALA A 82 7.16 -7.63 8.79
CA ALA A 82 8.00 -6.94 9.77
C ALA A 82 7.31 -6.70 11.12
N LEU A 83 6.03 -6.29 11.11
CA LEU A 83 5.26 -6.08 12.34
C LEU A 83 5.13 -7.36 13.16
N PHE A 84 4.74 -8.47 12.53
CA PHE A 84 4.57 -9.74 13.22
C PHE A 84 5.89 -10.39 13.60
N ASP A 85 6.95 -10.21 12.79
CA ASP A 85 8.30 -10.68 13.14
C ASP A 85 8.79 -9.97 14.41
N SER A 86 8.55 -8.65 14.50
CA SER A 86 8.87 -7.85 15.70
C SER A 86 8.05 -8.29 16.91
N LEU A 87 6.75 -8.54 16.74
CA LEU A 87 5.87 -9.03 17.81
C LEU A 87 6.27 -10.42 18.30
N LEU A 88 6.65 -11.34 17.40
CA LEU A 88 7.09 -12.68 17.76
C LEU A 88 8.43 -12.64 18.48
N ALA A 89 9.40 -11.90 17.94
CA ALA A 89 10.73 -11.74 18.55
C ALA A 89 10.69 -11.07 19.93
N GLY A 90 9.72 -10.18 20.17
CA GLY A 90 9.46 -9.57 21.48
C GLY A 90 8.66 -10.44 22.45
N GLY A 91 8.22 -11.64 22.05
CA GLY A 91 7.36 -12.51 22.87
C GLY A 91 5.95 -11.96 23.07
N HIS A 92 5.50 -11.02 22.22
CA HIS A 92 4.17 -10.44 22.28
C HIS A 92 3.11 -11.32 21.63
N ILE A 93 3.51 -12.28 20.78
CA ILE A 93 2.66 -13.30 20.14
C ILE A 93 3.36 -14.66 20.13
N THR A 94 2.59 -15.74 20.08
CA THR A 94 3.15 -17.10 19.94
C THR A 94 3.45 -17.44 18.49
N GLU A 95 4.26 -18.47 18.24
CA GLU A 95 4.49 -19.01 16.89
C GLU A 95 3.18 -19.45 16.22
N GLU A 96 2.28 -20.06 16.99
CA GLU A 96 0.97 -20.49 16.51
C GLU A 96 0.12 -19.28 16.05
N GLU A 97 0.16 -18.17 16.79
CA GLU A 97 -0.52 -16.92 16.45
C GLU A 97 0.12 -16.21 15.25
N TYR A 98 1.44 -16.32 15.11
CA TYR A 98 2.19 -15.83 13.96
C TYR A 98 1.77 -16.54 12.67
N LEU A 99 1.70 -17.88 12.71
CA LEU A 99 1.29 -18.72 11.58
C LEU A 99 -0.20 -18.59 11.29
N SER A 100 -1.02 -18.33 12.31
CA SER A 100 -2.47 -18.17 12.19
C SER A 100 -2.97 -16.81 12.71
N PRO A 101 -2.77 -15.71 11.96
CA PRO A 101 -3.21 -14.35 12.33
C PRO A 101 -4.71 -14.21 12.66
N GLY A 102 -5.54 -15.14 12.18
CA GLY A 102 -6.95 -15.23 12.52
C GLY A 102 -7.21 -15.41 14.03
N LYS A 103 -6.31 -16.09 14.76
CA LYS A 103 -6.39 -16.27 16.22
C LYS A 103 -6.27 -14.95 16.97
N LEU A 104 -5.44 -14.05 16.44
CA LEU A 104 -5.29 -12.67 16.92
C LEU A 104 -6.43 -11.75 16.42
N GLN A 105 -7.35 -12.25 15.60
CA GLN A 105 -8.37 -11.44 14.91
C GLN A 105 -7.73 -10.26 14.15
N PHE A 106 -6.58 -10.48 13.54
CA PHE A 106 -5.81 -9.43 12.86
C PHE A 106 -6.59 -8.86 11.68
N GLN A 107 -6.67 -7.53 11.62
CA GLN A 107 -7.27 -6.77 10.52
C GLN A 107 -6.41 -5.55 10.20
N ARG A 108 -6.48 -5.10 8.96
CA ARG A 108 -5.81 -3.90 8.45
C ARG A 108 -6.84 -2.99 7.80
N ALA A 109 -6.70 -1.68 8.03
CA ALA A 109 -7.63 -0.70 7.52
C ALA A 109 -7.46 -0.49 6.01
N SER A 110 -6.22 -0.51 5.52
CA SER A 110 -5.90 -0.38 4.09
C SER A 110 -4.88 -1.42 3.64
N LYS A 111 -5.04 -1.95 2.44
CA LYS A 111 -4.06 -2.81 1.77
C LYS A 111 -3.29 -1.97 0.75
N THR A 112 -2.15 -1.44 1.15
CA THR A 112 -1.27 -0.69 0.25
C THR A 112 -0.55 -1.63 -0.71
N ASP A 113 -0.40 -1.22 -1.97
CA ASP A 113 0.32 -1.97 -3.01
C ASP A 113 1.84 -1.94 -2.76
N LYS A 114 2.60 -2.74 -3.53
CA LYS A 114 4.07 -2.69 -3.56
C LYS A 114 4.58 -1.25 -3.74
N GLY A 115 5.50 -0.84 -2.86
CA GLY A 115 6.13 0.48 -2.89
C GLY A 115 5.30 1.64 -2.35
N VAL A 116 4.04 1.42 -1.96
CA VAL A 116 3.14 2.48 -1.47
C VAL A 116 3.38 2.71 0.02
N SER A 117 3.58 3.97 0.39
CA SER A 117 3.84 4.39 1.78
C SER A 117 2.54 4.67 2.56
N ALA A 118 2.63 4.81 3.87
CA ALA A 118 1.53 5.28 4.70
C ALA A 118 2.01 6.14 5.86
N LEU A 119 1.35 7.27 6.08
CA LEU A 119 1.49 8.06 7.30
C LEU A 119 0.49 7.61 8.37
N ALA A 120 -0.65 7.05 7.95
CA ALA A 120 -1.78 6.80 8.81
C ALA A 120 -2.38 5.39 8.65
N GLN A 121 -1.56 4.34 8.73
CA GLN A 121 -2.09 2.98 8.68
C GLN A 121 -2.64 2.56 10.05
N VAL A 122 -3.77 1.84 10.04
CA VAL A 122 -4.34 1.24 11.26
C VAL A 122 -4.47 -0.26 11.10
N VAL A 123 -4.02 -1.00 12.10
CA VAL A 123 -4.34 -2.42 12.25
C VAL A 123 -5.05 -2.66 13.58
N SER A 124 -5.85 -3.72 13.65
CA SER A 124 -6.44 -4.14 14.92
C SER A 124 -6.28 -5.63 15.15
N MET A 125 -5.90 -6.01 16.36
CA MET A 125 -5.59 -7.38 16.73
C MET A 125 -5.69 -7.57 18.24
N LYS A 126 -5.67 -8.80 18.72
CA LYS A 126 -5.68 -9.12 20.15
C LYS A 126 -4.24 -9.19 20.67
N LEU A 127 -3.93 -8.42 21.70
CA LEU A 127 -2.60 -8.39 22.34
C LEU A 127 -2.75 -8.27 23.86
N ASN A 128 -1.70 -8.63 24.59
CA ASN A 128 -1.59 -8.26 26.00
C ASN A 128 -1.29 -6.76 26.08
N LEU A 129 -2.12 -6.00 26.80
CA LEU A 129 -1.98 -4.55 26.95
C LEU A 129 -1.78 -4.13 28.42
N SER A 130 -1.25 -5.02 29.26
CA SER A 130 -0.93 -4.67 30.65
C SER A 130 0.08 -3.52 30.75
N ASP A 131 1.00 -3.44 29.78
CA ASP A 131 1.93 -2.32 29.59
C ASP A 131 2.06 -2.00 28.10
N ALA A 132 1.19 -1.10 27.63
CA ALA A 132 1.10 -0.73 26.22
C ALA A 132 2.32 0.08 25.75
N ASP A 133 2.89 0.91 26.61
CA ASP A 133 4.06 1.74 26.27
C ASP A 133 5.33 0.90 26.14
N SER A 134 5.53 -0.07 27.04
CA SER A 134 6.63 -1.03 26.92
C SER A 134 6.49 -1.90 25.68
N LEU A 135 5.27 -2.37 25.36
CA LEU A 135 5.00 -3.10 24.11
C LEU A 135 5.37 -2.24 22.89
N LYS A 136 4.95 -0.97 22.87
CA LYS A 136 5.27 -0.03 21.78
C LYS A 136 6.78 0.16 21.63
N ALA A 137 7.48 0.40 22.74
CA ALA A 137 8.92 0.61 22.74
C ALA A 137 9.69 -0.63 22.26
N ASP A 138 9.34 -1.82 22.76
CA ASP A 138 9.98 -3.07 22.36
C ASP A 138 9.73 -3.38 20.88
N VAL A 139 8.50 -3.24 20.38
CA VAL A 139 8.19 -3.43 18.96
C VAL A 139 8.98 -2.44 18.09
N ASN A 140 9.02 -1.15 18.45
CA ASN A 140 9.80 -0.16 17.70
C ASN A 140 11.31 -0.42 17.73
N SER A 141 11.85 -0.99 18.81
CA SER A 141 13.27 -1.34 18.90
C SER A 141 13.68 -2.46 17.92
N ARG A 142 12.70 -3.26 17.46
CA ARG A 142 12.87 -4.39 16.54
C ARG A 142 12.47 -4.06 15.11
N LEU A 143 11.62 -3.06 14.91
CA LEU A 143 11.21 -2.60 13.60
C LEU A 143 12.36 -1.89 12.86
N PRO A 144 12.50 -2.10 11.54
CA PRO A 144 13.40 -1.30 10.71
C PRO A 144 13.11 0.19 10.82
N THR A 145 14.11 1.04 10.57
CA THR A 145 13.99 2.51 10.77
C THR A 145 12.85 3.17 9.98
N GLN A 146 12.48 2.56 8.85
CA GLN A 146 11.43 3.06 7.96
C GLN A 146 10.01 2.63 8.34
N ILE A 147 9.81 1.85 9.41
CA ILE A 147 8.50 1.45 9.93
C ILE A 147 8.42 1.89 11.40
N ARG A 148 7.34 2.54 11.80
CA ARG A 148 7.13 2.99 13.18
C ARG A 148 5.73 2.63 13.65
N LEU A 149 5.66 2.05 14.84
CA LEU A 149 4.47 1.92 15.65
C LEU A 149 4.30 3.22 16.45
N LEU A 150 3.41 4.08 16.00
CA LEU A 150 3.15 5.38 16.61
C LEU A 150 2.41 5.23 17.93
N ASP A 151 1.40 4.35 17.95
CA ASP A 151 0.64 4.10 19.17
C ASP A 151 -0.02 2.72 19.19
N VAL A 152 -0.32 2.26 20.40
CA VAL A 152 -1.04 1.02 20.67
C VAL A 152 -1.96 1.19 21.87
N PHE A 153 -3.25 0.95 21.68
CA PHE A 153 -4.22 1.12 22.76
C PHE A 153 -5.42 0.18 22.65
N ARG A 154 -6.12 0.03 23.76
CA ARG A 154 -7.29 -0.85 23.88
C ARG A 154 -8.51 -0.25 23.19
N THR A 155 -9.31 -1.11 22.58
CA THR A 155 -10.65 -0.79 22.05
C THR A 155 -11.68 -1.84 22.47
N THR A 156 -12.91 -1.68 22.00
CA THR A 156 -14.02 -2.62 22.21
C THR A 156 -13.68 -4.00 21.61
N LYS A 157 -14.20 -5.07 22.25
CA LYS A 157 -13.92 -6.47 21.87
C LYS A 157 -14.15 -6.78 20.39
N ASN A 158 -15.15 -6.14 19.78
CA ASN A 158 -15.60 -6.42 18.41
C ASN A 158 -15.12 -5.36 17.39
N PHE A 159 -14.22 -4.46 17.79
CA PHE A 159 -13.71 -3.44 16.87
C PHE A 159 -12.96 -4.08 15.69
N ASN A 160 -13.32 -3.68 14.48
CA ASN A 160 -12.63 -4.07 13.25
C ASN A 160 -12.20 -2.80 12.52
N CYS A 161 -10.89 -2.56 12.45
CA CYS A 161 -10.36 -1.32 11.87
C CYS A 161 -10.74 -1.14 10.40
N LYS A 162 -10.94 -2.22 9.63
CA LYS A 162 -11.37 -2.15 8.23
C LYS A 162 -12.83 -1.71 8.11
N ALA A 163 -13.69 -2.28 8.96
CA ALA A 163 -15.14 -2.09 8.89
C ALA A 163 -15.61 -0.77 9.51
N ARG A 164 -14.79 -0.15 10.36
CA ARG A 164 -15.11 1.11 11.05
C ARG A 164 -14.53 2.36 10.37
N VAL A 165 -13.86 2.21 9.22
CA VAL A 165 -13.39 3.36 8.44
C VAL A 165 -14.58 4.09 7.81
N ASN A 166 -14.66 5.41 8.03
CA ASN A 166 -15.59 6.28 7.31
C ASN A 166 -15.09 6.56 5.89
N HIS A 167 -13.84 7.01 5.77
CA HIS A 167 -13.18 7.25 4.51
C HIS A 167 -11.66 7.22 4.66
N ARG A 168 -10.97 7.12 3.52
CA ARG A 168 -9.52 7.14 3.42
C ARG A 168 -9.11 8.32 2.56
N GLU A 169 -8.01 8.93 2.94
CA GLU A 169 -7.35 9.97 2.18
C GLU A 169 -6.00 9.47 1.70
N TYR A 170 -5.76 9.59 0.40
CA TYR A 170 -4.46 9.32 -0.20
C TYR A 170 -3.92 10.59 -0.83
N ALA A 171 -2.60 10.76 -0.73
CA ALA A 171 -1.85 11.74 -1.50
C ALA A 171 -1.05 11.02 -2.59
N TYR A 172 -0.97 11.64 -3.76
CA TYR A 172 -0.10 11.22 -4.84
C TYR A 172 0.81 12.39 -5.21
N ILE A 173 2.07 12.32 -4.81
CA ILE A 173 3.07 13.34 -5.09
C ILE A 173 3.82 12.96 -6.36
N CYS A 174 3.87 13.88 -7.33
CA CYS A 174 4.61 13.65 -8.56
C CYS A 174 5.16 14.94 -9.15
N PRO A 175 6.21 14.86 -9.97
CA PRO A 175 6.73 16.01 -10.67
C PRO A 175 5.66 16.63 -11.58
N SER A 176 5.58 17.95 -11.61
CA SER A 176 4.56 18.67 -12.36
C SER A 176 4.68 18.47 -13.88
N TYR A 177 5.89 18.15 -14.37
CA TYR A 177 6.13 17.79 -15.77
C TYR A 177 5.36 16.55 -16.24
N ALA A 178 4.84 15.73 -15.33
CA ALA A 178 3.90 14.65 -15.68
C ALA A 178 2.63 15.16 -16.37
N PHE A 179 2.31 16.46 -16.24
CA PHE A 179 1.15 17.12 -16.83
C PHE A 179 1.49 18.10 -17.95
N ALA A 180 2.76 18.15 -18.37
CA ALA A 180 3.23 19.00 -19.46
C ALA A 180 2.48 18.69 -20.77
N SER A 181 2.19 19.73 -21.55
CA SER A 181 1.70 19.53 -22.92
C SER A 181 2.82 18.96 -23.80
N LYS A 182 2.45 18.21 -24.84
CA LYS A 182 3.44 17.68 -25.83
C LYS A 182 4.30 18.74 -26.50
N SER A 183 3.85 20.00 -26.49
CA SER A 183 4.55 21.15 -27.07
C SER A 183 5.66 21.72 -26.18
N ARG A 184 5.78 21.28 -24.92
CA ARG A 184 6.79 21.77 -23.98
C ARG A 184 7.81 20.66 -23.66
N PRO A 185 9.09 21.01 -23.43
CA PRO A 185 10.07 20.06 -22.92
C PRO A 185 9.60 19.39 -21.63
N ILE A 186 9.75 18.07 -21.56
CA ILE A 186 9.41 17.25 -20.38
C ILE A 186 10.71 16.99 -19.62
N ASP A 187 11.13 17.97 -18.84
CA ASP A 187 12.34 17.90 -18.02
C ASP A 187 12.13 18.59 -16.66
N ILE A 188 13.17 18.59 -15.83
CA ILE A 188 13.14 19.11 -14.46
C ILE A 188 12.88 20.62 -14.37
N THR A 189 13.12 21.36 -15.46
CA THR A 189 12.93 22.82 -15.53
C THR A 189 11.49 23.23 -15.80
N TYR A 190 10.63 22.28 -16.18
CA TYR A 190 9.21 22.56 -16.40
C TYR A 190 8.55 23.13 -15.13
N ARG A 191 7.68 24.12 -15.35
CA ARG A 191 6.80 24.70 -14.34
C ARG A 191 5.37 24.72 -14.86
N ILE A 192 4.43 24.19 -14.08
CA ILE A 192 3.01 24.15 -14.42
C ILE A 192 2.43 25.56 -14.24
N ASP A 193 1.84 26.08 -15.32
CA ASP A 193 1.14 27.37 -15.24
C ASP A 193 -0.27 27.20 -14.65
N SER A 194 -0.86 28.33 -14.24
CA SER A 194 -2.20 28.37 -13.63
C SER A 194 -3.28 27.82 -14.54
N THR A 195 -3.13 27.94 -15.86
CA THR A 195 -4.10 27.42 -16.83
C THR A 195 -4.06 25.89 -16.85
N GLN A 196 -2.87 25.28 -16.92
CA GLN A 196 -2.73 23.83 -16.86
C GLN A 196 -3.15 23.25 -15.51
N LEU A 197 -2.86 23.97 -14.42
CA LEU A 197 -3.28 23.57 -13.08
C LEU A 197 -4.81 23.56 -12.94
N GLU A 198 -5.51 24.57 -13.48
CA GLU A 198 -6.96 24.63 -13.44
C GLU A 198 -7.63 23.56 -14.32
N LEU A 199 -7.02 23.23 -15.46
CA LEU A 199 -7.46 22.09 -16.28
C LEU A 199 -7.31 20.76 -15.52
N LEU A 200 -6.21 20.57 -14.77
CA LEU A 200 -6.01 19.40 -13.94
C LEU A 200 -7.06 19.32 -12.82
N ARG A 201 -7.33 20.44 -12.12
CA ARG A 201 -8.41 20.54 -11.12
C ARG A 201 -9.77 20.15 -11.70
N SER A 202 -10.09 20.71 -12.87
CA SER A 202 -11.31 20.40 -13.62
C SER A 202 -11.40 18.93 -14.04
N CYS A 203 -10.27 18.30 -14.38
CA CYS A 203 -10.24 16.87 -14.72
C CYS A 203 -10.47 15.99 -13.48
N LEU A 204 -9.81 16.28 -12.35
CA LEU A 204 -9.90 15.50 -11.13
C LEU A 204 -11.27 15.61 -10.46
N SER A 205 -11.89 16.80 -10.48
CA SER A 205 -13.21 17.04 -9.91
C SER A 205 -14.31 16.14 -10.53
N ARG A 206 -14.11 15.69 -11.78
CA ARG A 206 -15.01 14.76 -12.45
C ARG A 206 -15.06 13.38 -11.81
N TYR A 207 -14.16 13.03 -10.90
CA TYR A 207 -14.24 11.76 -10.16
C TYR A 207 -15.23 11.80 -8.99
N LYS A 208 -15.58 12.99 -8.49
CA LYS A 208 -16.45 13.18 -7.33
C LYS A 208 -17.82 12.53 -7.54
N GLY A 209 -18.40 12.03 -6.45
CA GLY A 209 -19.67 11.32 -6.43
C GLY A 209 -19.54 9.81 -6.57
N THR A 210 -20.69 9.15 -6.68
CA THR A 210 -20.79 7.70 -6.87
C THR A 210 -20.72 7.39 -8.35
N LYS A 211 -19.72 6.61 -8.76
CA LYS A 211 -19.52 6.21 -10.16
C LYS A 211 -19.19 4.74 -10.28
N ASN A 212 -19.41 4.21 -11.46
CA ASN A 212 -18.97 2.88 -11.82
C ASN A 212 -17.52 2.93 -12.35
N TYR A 213 -16.60 2.37 -11.58
CA TYR A 213 -15.15 2.37 -11.83
C TYR A 213 -14.68 1.08 -12.51
N TYR A 214 -15.50 0.45 -13.36
CA TYR A 214 -15.18 -0.85 -13.98
C TYR A 214 -13.92 -0.84 -14.88
N ASN A 215 -13.55 0.30 -15.47
CA ASN A 215 -12.28 0.43 -16.21
C ASN A 215 -11.06 0.56 -15.28
N PHE A 216 -11.28 0.84 -13.99
CA PHE A 216 -10.25 1.13 -12.99
C PHE A 216 -9.92 -0.07 -12.10
N THR A 217 -10.55 -1.23 -12.33
CA THR A 217 -10.31 -2.48 -11.59
C THR A 217 -10.58 -3.69 -12.50
N SER A 218 -10.34 -4.89 -11.98
CA SER A 218 -10.80 -6.16 -12.56
C SER A 218 -11.92 -6.82 -11.76
N ASP A 219 -12.38 -6.20 -10.66
CA ASP A 219 -13.40 -6.76 -9.74
C ASP A 219 -14.84 -6.65 -10.25
N ALA A 220 -15.75 -7.50 -9.75
CA ALA A 220 -17.17 -7.50 -10.12
C ALA A 220 -17.97 -6.31 -9.53
N SER A 221 -17.64 -5.84 -8.32
CA SER A 221 -18.30 -4.68 -7.68
C SER A 221 -17.50 -3.40 -7.90
N CYS A 222 -17.94 -2.59 -8.86
CA CYS A 222 -17.20 -1.44 -9.36
C CYS A 222 -17.71 -0.07 -8.88
N ASN A 223 -18.83 -0.01 -8.17
CA ASN A 223 -19.36 1.27 -7.70
C ASN A 223 -18.56 1.78 -6.50
N ARG A 224 -18.01 2.99 -6.59
CA ARG A 224 -17.27 3.65 -5.51
C ARG A 224 -17.69 5.11 -5.39
N TYR A 225 -17.64 5.61 -4.17
CA TYR A 225 -17.94 7.00 -3.83
C TYR A 225 -16.65 7.76 -3.52
N ILE A 226 -16.34 8.73 -4.38
CA ILE A 226 -15.25 9.69 -4.16
C ILE A 226 -15.87 10.95 -3.56
N ILE A 227 -15.41 11.29 -2.36
CA ILE A 227 -15.82 12.51 -1.66
C ILE A 227 -15.20 13.71 -2.37
N ASP A 228 -13.90 13.63 -2.66
CA ASP A 228 -13.16 14.72 -3.26
C ASP A 228 -11.88 14.25 -3.95
N PHE A 229 -11.45 14.97 -4.98
CA PHE A 229 -10.15 14.77 -5.62
C PHE A 229 -9.61 16.12 -6.08
N THR A 230 -8.57 16.60 -5.40
CA THR A 230 -7.98 17.93 -5.59
C THR A 230 -6.49 17.83 -5.94
N VAL A 231 -5.93 18.96 -6.36
CA VAL A 231 -4.49 19.17 -6.52
C VAL A 231 -4.09 20.41 -5.72
N GLY A 232 -3.01 20.29 -4.94
CA GLY A 232 -2.42 21.40 -4.19
C GLY A 232 -1.68 22.39 -5.08
N GLU A 233 -1.19 23.47 -4.49
CA GLU A 233 -0.29 24.38 -5.20
C GLU A 233 1.06 23.68 -5.50
N PRO A 234 1.71 24.01 -6.63
CA PRO A 234 3.02 23.47 -6.94
C PRO A 234 4.05 23.90 -5.89
N PHE A 235 5.01 23.03 -5.62
CA PHE A 235 6.13 23.32 -4.73
C PHE A 235 7.43 22.81 -5.31
N GLU A 236 8.54 23.46 -4.99
CA GLU A 236 9.86 23.06 -5.47
C GLU A 236 10.59 22.19 -4.46
N TYR A 237 11.24 21.13 -4.96
CA TYR A 237 12.13 20.28 -4.19
C TYR A 237 13.28 19.80 -5.07
N ARG A 238 14.52 20.10 -4.66
CA ARG A 238 15.74 19.76 -5.43
C ARG A 238 15.64 20.15 -6.90
N ASP A 239 15.33 21.43 -7.15
CA ASP A 239 15.20 22.07 -8.47
C ASP A 239 14.04 21.59 -9.36
N ALA A 240 13.34 20.53 -8.96
CA ALA A 240 12.13 20.04 -9.61
C ALA A 240 10.87 20.62 -8.97
N GLU A 241 9.89 20.96 -9.79
CA GLU A 241 8.55 21.29 -9.30
C GLU A 241 7.68 20.04 -9.16
N PHE A 242 6.98 19.93 -8.05
CA PHE A 242 6.06 18.85 -7.70
C PHE A 242 4.65 19.38 -7.48
N VAL A 243 3.68 18.49 -7.63
CA VAL A 243 2.29 18.70 -7.22
C VAL A 243 1.82 17.53 -6.37
N GLU A 244 0.99 17.82 -5.38
CA GLU A 244 0.28 16.83 -4.57
C GLU A 244 -1.16 16.68 -5.08
N LEU A 245 -1.52 15.49 -5.52
CA LEU A 245 -2.91 15.13 -5.80
C LEU A 245 -3.52 14.46 -4.56
N ARG A 246 -4.64 14.96 -4.06
CA ARG A 246 -5.28 14.45 -2.84
C ARG A 246 -6.65 13.87 -3.15
N VAL A 247 -6.85 12.58 -2.87
CA VAL A 247 -8.13 11.89 -3.09
C VAL A 247 -8.71 11.39 -1.78
N ARG A 248 -9.97 11.74 -1.53
CA ARG A 248 -10.77 11.27 -0.40
C ARG A 248 -11.91 10.40 -0.91
N GLY A 249 -12.03 9.19 -0.37
CA GLY A 249 -13.07 8.25 -0.78
C GLY A 249 -13.41 7.25 0.31
N GLN A 250 -14.63 6.72 0.27
CA GLN A 250 -15.08 5.72 1.26
C GLN A 250 -14.25 4.44 1.18
N SER A 251 -14.01 3.96 -0.03
CA SER A 251 -13.17 2.79 -0.31
C SER A 251 -12.58 2.89 -1.71
N PHE A 252 -11.45 2.19 -1.89
CA PHE A 252 -10.74 2.12 -3.16
C PHE A 252 -10.49 0.67 -3.53
N MET A 253 -10.58 0.37 -4.83
CA MET A 253 -10.24 -0.94 -5.40
C MET A 253 -8.75 -1.04 -5.68
N LEU A 254 -8.29 -2.27 -5.93
CA LEU A 254 -6.92 -2.53 -6.36
C LEU A 254 -6.59 -1.65 -7.59
N HIS A 255 -5.46 -0.93 -7.52
CA HIS A 255 -4.98 0.00 -8.54
C HIS A 255 -5.87 1.22 -8.87
N GLN A 256 -7.04 1.39 -8.25
CA GLN A 256 -8.02 2.40 -8.67
C GLN A 256 -7.42 3.82 -8.70
N ILE A 257 -6.79 4.26 -7.61
CA ILE A 257 -6.22 5.61 -7.51
C ILE A 257 -5.13 5.82 -8.57
N ARG A 258 -4.23 4.85 -8.73
CA ARG A 258 -3.14 4.91 -9.71
C ARG A 258 -3.66 4.97 -11.14
N LYS A 259 -4.78 4.30 -11.44
CA LYS A 259 -5.46 4.41 -12.73
C LYS A 259 -6.19 5.75 -12.91
N MET A 260 -6.78 6.31 -11.85
CA MET A 260 -7.39 7.64 -11.89
C MET A 260 -6.35 8.72 -12.21
N VAL A 261 -5.18 8.65 -11.56
CA VAL A 261 -4.03 9.52 -11.83
C VAL A 261 -3.49 9.29 -13.24
N GLY A 262 -3.28 8.04 -13.64
CA GLY A 262 -2.77 7.71 -14.98
C GLY A 262 -3.68 8.19 -16.11
N LEU A 263 -5.00 8.12 -15.93
CA LEU A 263 -5.95 8.68 -16.88
C LEU A 263 -5.88 10.22 -16.93
N ALA A 264 -5.73 10.88 -15.79
CA ALA A 264 -5.57 12.34 -15.76
C ALA A 264 -4.31 12.77 -16.53
N ILE A 265 -3.19 12.08 -16.32
CA ILE A 265 -1.95 12.29 -17.09
C ILE A 265 -2.19 12.07 -18.60
N ALA A 266 -2.87 10.98 -18.97
CA ALA A 266 -3.13 10.66 -20.38
C ALA A 266 -4.04 11.70 -21.09
N ILE A 267 -5.07 12.22 -20.39
CA ILE A 267 -5.93 13.30 -20.89
C ILE A 267 -5.09 14.56 -21.10
N ARG A 268 -4.20 14.88 -20.15
CA ARG A 268 -3.34 16.07 -20.22
C ARG A 268 -2.33 16.01 -21.36
N LEU A 269 -1.81 14.82 -21.65
CA LEU A 269 -0.94 14.57 -22.81
C LEU A 269 -1.72 14.45 -24.13
N HIS A 270 -3.04 14.70 -24.14
CA HIS A 270 -3.92 14.56 -25.30
C HIS A 270 -3.84 13.16 -25.97
N PHE A 271 -3.53 12.11 -25.20
CA PHE A 271 -3.61 10.73 -25.69
C PHE A 271 -5.04 10.21 -25.72
N VAL A 272 -5.91 10.78 -24.90
CA VAL A 272 -7.31 10.39 -24.76
C VAL A 272 -8.18 11.64 -24.76
N SER A 273 -9.11 11.75 -25.71
CA SER A 273 -10.19 12.73 -25.64
C SER A 273 -11.16 12.33 -24.53
N ILE A 274 -11.75 13.33 -23.84
CA ILE A 274 -12.59 13.14 -22.65
C ILE A 274 -13.53 11.93 -22.87
N PRO A 275 -13.40 10.84 -22.07
CA PRO A 275 -13.97 9.57 -22.48
C PRO A 275 -15.50 9.64 -22.48
N ASN A 276 -16.11 9.38 -23.63
CA ASN A 276 -17.36 8.64 -23.65
C ASN A 276 -17.02 7.29 -23.01
N PHE A 277 -17.39 7.09 -21.74
CA PHE A 277 -17.03 5.98 -20.85
C PHE A 277 -17.35 4.57 -21.40
N ARG A 278 -16.73 4.19 -22.53
CA ARG A 278 -16.67 2.85 -23.09
C ARG A 278 -15.53 2.09 -22.41
N ARG A 279 -15.50 0.77 -22.57
CA ARG A 279 -14.44 -0.07 -22.02
C ARG A 279 -13.09 0.36 -22.62
N MET A 280 -12.13 0.67 -21.78
CA MET A 280 -10.80 1.12 -22.20
C MET A 280 -9.72 0.60 -21.27
N ASP A 281 -8.52 0.39 -21.80
CA ASP A 281 -7.36 0.18 -20.95
C ASP A 281 -6.91 1.51 -20.37
N VAL A 282 -6.80 1.54 -19.04
CA VAL A 282 -6.49 2.77 -18.30
C VAL A 282 -5.05 2.70 -17.83
N PRO A 283 -4.18 3.65 -18.22
CA PRO A 283 -2.81 3.71 -17.77
C PRO A 283 -2.72 3.70 -16.24
N LYS A 284 -1.79 2.91 -15.70
CA LYS A 284 -1.57 2.80 -14.26
C LYS A 284 -0.32 3.57 -13.87
N ALA A 285 -0.48 4.66 -13.12
CA ALA A 285 0.65 5.42 -12.60
C ALA A 285 1.55 4.56 -11.68
N PRO A 286 2.84 4.92 -11.51
CA PRO A 286 3.73 4.25 -10.54
C PRO A 286 3.18 4.25 -9.10
N GLY A 287 3.66 3.34 -8.26
CA GLY A 287 3.28 3.28 -6.84
C GLY A 287 4.04 4.27 -5.95
N LEU A 288 5.23 4.71 -6.39
CA LEU A 288 6.20 5.47 -5.59
C LEU A 288 5.65 6.78 -5.02
N GLY A 289 4.85 7.50 -5.82
CA GLY A 289 4.26 8.78 -5.39
C GLY A 289 3.03 8.63 -4.50
N LEU A 290 2.46 7.41 -4.39
CA LEU A 290 1.23 7.18 -3.65
C LEU A 290 1.54 6.92 -2.17
N LEU A 291 0.84 7.64 -1.29
CA LEU A 291 0.83 7.36 0.14
C LEU A 291 -0.58 7.42 0.72
N LEU A 292 -0.83 6.56 1.70
CA LEU A 292 -2.02 6.66 2.56
C LEU A 292 -1.80 7.78 3.57
N ASN A 293 -2.50 8.91 3.36
CA ASN A 293 -2.31 10.14 4.13
C ASN A 293 -3.06 10.09 5.47
N LYS A 294 -4.36 9.77 5.43
CA LYS A 294 -5.23 9.74 6.63
C LYS A 294 -6.29 8.65 6.52
N ILE A 295 -6.64 8.03 7.65
CA ILE A 295 -7.83 7.19 7.77
C ILE A 295 -8.75 7.82 8.79
N ASN A 296 -10.00 8.09 8.39
CA ASN A 296 -10.98 8.70 9.25
C ASN A 296 -11.86 7.66 9.94
N TYR A 297 -11.98 7.79 11.26
CA TYR A 297 -12.80 6.98 12.15
C TYR A 297 -13.84 7.82 12.91
N GLY A 298 -14.28 8.96 12.37
CA GLY A 298 -15.14 9.93 13.07
C GLY A 298 -16.37 9.29 13.72
N ALA A 299 -17.10 8.43 12.99
CA ALA A 299 -18.27 7.74 13.54
C ALA A 299 -17.91 6.74 14.66
N TYR A 300 -16.69 6.18 14.64
CA TYR A 300 -16.21 5.37 15.76
C TYR A 300 -15.80 6.23 16.95
N ASN A 301 -15.10 7.34 16.72
CA ASN A 301 -14.64 8.24 17.76
C ASN A 301 -15.83 8.86 18.53
N GLU A 302 -16.85 9.33 17.82
CA GLU A 302 -18.07 9.88 18.43
C GLU A 302 -18.83 8.82 19.24
N LYS A 303 -19.12 7.66 18.64
CA LYS A 303 -20.05 6.68 19.24
C LYS A 303 -19.41 5.75 20.27
N TYR A 304 -18.16 5.34 20.06
CA TYR A 304 -17.54 4.28 20.87
C TYR A 304 -16.40 4.77 21.73
N ALA A 305 -15.68 5.82 21.33
CA ALA A 305 -14.62 6.36 22.17
C ALA A 305 -15.21 7.28 23.24
N ALA A 306 -16.00 8.28 22.84
CA ALA A 306 -16.58 9.26 23.78
C ALA A 306 -17.58 8.65 24.78
N GLU A 307 -18.53 7.82 24.30
CA GLU A 307 -19.59 7.27 25.17
C GLU A 307 -19.10 6.16 26.13
N LEU A 308 -18.06 5.39 25.74
CA LEU A 308 -17.60 4.21 26.49
C LEU A 308 -16.21 4.37 27.12
N GLY A 309 -15.62 5.56 27.03
CA GLY A 309 -14.31 5.89 27.63
C GLY A 309 -13.12 5.17 26.99
N TYR A 310 -13.18 4.84 25.70
CA TYR A 310 -12.02 4.33 24.95
C TYR A 310 -11.26 5.47 24.28
N SER A 311 -9.97 5.28 24.00
CA SER A 311 -9.19 6.23 23.21
C SER A 311 -9.72 6.33 21.77
N THR A 312 -9.67 7.53 21.22
CA THR A 312 -10.02 7.83 19.83
C THR A 312 -8.90 7.44 18.87
N VAL A 313 -9.26 7.19 17.61
CA VAL A 313 -8.27 7.03 16.52
C VAL A 313 -8.13 8.38 15.83
N ASP A 314 -7.31 9.25 16.42
CA ASP A 314 -7.01 10.58 15.89
C ASP A 314 -5.52 10.73 15.58
N TRP A 315 -5.25 11.36 14.44
CA TRP A 315 -3.90 11.56 13.91
C TRP A 315 -3.31 12.92 14.28
N ASP A 316 -4.15 13.87 14.68
CA ASP A 316 -3.77 15.27 14.89
C ASP A 316 -2.70 15.41 15.98
N ARG A 317 -2.65 14.48 16.95
CA ARG A 317 -1.61 14.43 17.98
C ARG A 317 -0.21 14.10 17.46
N PHE A 318 -0.07 13.65 16.22
CA PHE A 318 1.21 13.37 15.57
C PHE A 318 1.57 14.43 14.51
N GLU A 319 0.76 15.47 14.31
CA GLU A 319 1.02 16.51 13.31
C GLU A 319 2.14 17.49 13.76
N ALA A 320 2.53 17.47 15.03
CA ALA A 320 3.54 18.36 15.62
C ALA A 320 4.89 17.69 15.95
N GLU A 321 5.03 16.38 15.70
CA GLU A 321 6.24 15.58 15.94
C GLU A 321 7.07 15.39 14.66
#